data_AF-A0A9W9EN45-F1
#
_entry.id   AF-A0A9W9EN45-F1
#
_cell.length_a   1.000
_cell.length_b   1.000
_cell.length_c   1.000
_cell.angle_alpha   90.00
_cell.angle_beta   90.00
_cell.angle_gamma   90.00
#
_symmetry.space_group_name_H-M   'P 1'
#
loop_
_entity.id
_entity.type
_entity.pdbx_description
1 polymer ?
#
loop_
_entity_poly.entity_id
_entity_poly.type
_entity_poly.pdbx_seq_one_letter_code
_entity_poly.pdbx_strand_id
1 'polypeptide(L)'
;MSKQLLEAANFIHGAGMCHGDISGRNMAFSSTHLAHKTEEKLFGVLGTPEIEPLARIDRLPLGNEFPAQLVKAAEWVDWVDEDEEDIRIFDVGESFLQGEEPREAGPTRYITGA
;
A
#
# COMPACT_ATOMS: atom_id res chain seq x y z
N MET A 1 -17.86 -1.41 -0.82
CA MET A 1 -16.62 -0.71 -0.43
C MET A 1 -16.82 0.48 0.51
N SER A 2 -17.59 1.52 0.14
CA SER A 2 -17.76 2.73 1.00
C SER A 2 -18.25 2.46 2.42
N LYS A 3 -19.11 1.45 2.62
CA LYS A 3 -19.60 1.03 3.93
C LYS A 3 -18.48 0.58 4.87
N GLN A 4 -17.61 -0.33 4.45
CA GLN A 4 -16.50 -0.84 5.28
C GLN A 4 -15.54 0.27 5.66
N LEU A 5 -15.25 1.19 4.73
CA LEU A 5 -14.41 2.36 5.00
C LEU A 5 -15.01 3.26 6.10
N LEU A 6 -16.32 3.49 6.06
CA LEU A 6 -17.02 4.26 7.08
C LEU A 6 -17.07 3.54 8.42
N GLU A 7 -17.25 2.21 8.43
CA GLU A 7 -17.20 1.40 9.65
C GLU A 7 -15.81 1.46 10.29
N ALA A 8 -14.75 1.37 9.49
CA ALA A 8 -13.37 1.50 9.97
C ALA A 8 -13.08 2.90 10.51
N ALA A 9 -13.49 3.96 9.80
CA ALA A 9 -13.35 5.33 10.29
C ALA A 9 -14.12 5.55 11.61
N ASN A 10 -15.35 5.04 11.70
CA ASN A 10 -16.15 5.10 12.92
C ASN A 10 -15.49 4.34 14.08
N PHE A 11 -14.89 3.18 13.81
CA PHE A 11 -14.12 2.43 14.81
C PHE A 11 -12.92 3.23 15.33
N ILE A 12 -12.11 3.81 14.42
CA ILE A 12 -10.94 4.63 14.77
C ILE A 12 -11.36 5.85 15.61
N HIS A 13 -12.41 6.56 15.18
CA HIS A 13 -12.96 7.70 15.93
C HIS A 13 -13.52 7.28 17.29
N GLY A 14 -14.19 6.12 17.37
CA GLY A 14 -14.69 5.56 18.63
C GLY A 14 -13.58 5.23 19.63
N ALA A 15 -12.36 5.01 19.15
CA ALA A 15 -11.16 4.85 19.97
C ALA A 15 -10.49 6.19 20.36
N GLY A 16 -11.09 7.34 20.01
CA GLY A 16 -10.55 8.68 20.31
C GLY A 16 -9.38 9.09 19.41
N MET A 17 -9.22 8.43 18.26
CA MET A 17 -8.16 8.72 17.29
C MET A 17 -8.75 9.15 15.94
N CYS A 18 -7.95 9.83 15.14
CA CYS A 18 -8.16 10.01 13.71
C CYS A 18 -6.95 9.45 12.96
N HIS A 19 -7.17 8.84 11.80
CA HIS A 19 -6.09 8.25 11.00
C HIS A 19 -5.14 9.30 10.38
N GLY A 20 -5.69 10.47 10.01
CA GLY A 20 -4.93 11.58 9.42
C GLY A 20 -4.56 11.48 7.93
N ASP A 21 -4.56 10.29 7.32
CA ASP A 21 -4.26 10.07 5.89
C ASP A 21 -5.01 8.86 5.30
N ILE A 22 -6.35 8.91 5.28
CA ILE A 22 -7.14 7.90 4.58
C ILE A 22 -7.07 8.17 3.08
N SER A 23 -6.27 7.36 2.38
CA SER A 23 -6.10 7.42 0.93
C SER A 23 -5.93 6.01 0.36
N GLY A 24 -6.07 5.87 -0.97
CA GLY A 24 -5.88 4.58 -1.63
C GLY A 24 -4.49 3.95 -1.43
N ARG A 25 -3.48 4.73 -1.00
CA ARG A 25 -2.15 4.21 -0.65
C ARG A 25 -2.10 3.50 0.70
N ASN A 26 -3.00 3.87 1.61
CA ASN A 26 -3.09 3.37 2.99
C ASN A 26 -4.28 2.41 3.15
N MET A 27 -4.74 1.87 2.02
CA MET A 27 -5.83 0.92 1.91
C MET A 27 -5.35 -0.31 1.16
N ALA A 28 -5.70 -1.49 1.66
CA ALA A 28 -5.44 -2.76 0.98
C ALA A 28 -6.70 -3.61 0.97
N PHE A 29 -6.79 -4.51 0.00
CA PHE A 29 -7.78 -5.57 -0.03
C PHE A 29 -7.15 -6.84 0.55
N SER A 30 -7.94 -7.66 1.23
CA SER A 30 -7.43 -8.90 1.83
C SER A 30 -7.00 -9.93 0.77
N SER A 31 -7.58 -9.83 -0.43
CA SER A 31 -7.34 -10.69 -1.58
C SER A 31 -7.33 -12.17 -1.23
N THR A 32 -8.44 -12.58 -0.61
CA THR A 32 -8.57 -13.90 0.02
C THR A 32 -8.38 -15.05 -0.97
N HIS A 33 -8.82 -14.89 -2.22
CA HIS A 33 -8.66 -15.93 -3.23
C HIS A 33 -7.24 -15.94 -3.78
N LEU A 34 -6.63 -14.77 -3.98
CA LEU A 34 -5.24 -14.63 -4.40
C LEU A 34 -4.26 -15.20 -3.39
N ALA A 35 -4.48 -14.96 -2.10
CA ALA A 35 -3.60 -15.38 -1.01
C ALA A 35 -3.39 -16.91 -0.93
N HIS A 36 -4.27 -17.67 -1.58
CA HIS A 36 -4.21 -19.13 -1.65
C HIS A 36 -3.79 -19.67 -3.03
N LYS A 37 -3.46 -18.81 -4.00
CA LYS A 37 -2.94 -19.22 -5.30
C LYS A 37 -1.47 -19.62 -5.19
N THR A 38 -1.03 -20.46 -6.11
CA THR A 38 0.40 -20.75 -6.29
C THR A 38 1.08 -19.57 -7.00
N GLU A 39 2.39 -19.48 -6.89
CA GLU A 39 3.19 -18.44 -7.55
C GLU A 39 2.97 -18.45 -9.08
N GLU A 40 2.85 -19.63 -9.70
CA GLU A 40 2.61 -19.73 -11.14
C GLU A 40 1.26 -19.15 -11.55
N LYS A 41 0.23 -19.33 -10.71
CA LYS A 41 -1.09 -18.74 -10.95
C LYS A 41 -1.07 -17.24 -10.72
N LEU A 42 -0.33 -16.77 -9.72
CA LEU A 42 -0.15 -15.35 -9.44
C LEU A 42 0.55 -14.64 -10.63
N PHE A 43 1.67 -15.20 -11.12
CA PHE A 43 2.38 -14.67 -12.27
C PHE A 43 1.67 -14.90 -13.60
N GLY A 44 0.81 -15.91 -13.71
CA GLY A 44 -0.07 -16.06 -14.86
C GLY A 44 -1.04 -14.88 -15.03
N VAL A 45 -1.34 -14.17 -13.94
CA VAL A 45 -2.23 -13.01 -13.90
C VAL A 45 -1.44 -11.71 -13.98
N LEU A 46 -0.46 -11.55 -13.09
CA LEU A 46 0.33 -10.32 -12.98
C LEU A 46 1.42 -10.18 -14.03
N GLY A 47 1.73 -11.26 -14.73
CA GLY A 47 2.97 -11.42 -15.47
C GLY A 47 4.14 -11.78 -14.56
N THR A 48 5.27 -12.09 -15.19
CA THR A 48 6.53 -12.29 -14.48
C THR A 48 7.08 -10.93 -14.01
N PRO A 49 7.62 -10.83 -12.78
CA PRO A 49 8.21 -9.58 -12.29
C PRO A 49 9.28 -9.04 -13.24
N GLU A 50 9.19 -7.76 -13.57
CA GLU A 50 10.25 -7.03 -14.26
C GLU A 50 11.30 -6.60 -13.22
N ILE A 51 12.53 -7.09 -13.36
CA ILE A 51 13.62 -6.92 -12.40
C ILE A 51 14.81 -6.25 -13.08
N GLU A 52 15.39 -5.26 -12.41
CA GLU A 52 16.64 -4.63 -12.82
C GLU A 52 17.66 -4.63 -11.68
N PRO A 53 18.97 -4.79 -11.94
CA PRO A 53 19.98 -4.64 -10.90
C PRO A 53 19.95 -3.23 -10.31
N LEU A 54 19.94 -3.12 -8.98
CA LEU A 54 20.14 -1.82 -8.36
C LEU A 54 21.61 -1.42 -8.57
N ALA A 55 21.82 -0.20 -9.06
CA ALA A 55 23.15 0.35 -9.25
C ALA A 55 23.19 1.80 -8.78
N ARG A 56 24.28 2.17 -8.14
CA ARG A 56 24.55 3.58 -7.83
C ARG A 56 24.87 4.33 -9.11
N ILE A 57 24.45 5.59 -9.19
CA ILE A 57 24.76 6.49 -10.32
C ILE A 57 26.28 6.67 -10.47
N ASP A 58 27.01 6.66 -9.35
CA ASP A 58 28.47 6.74 -9.31
C ASP A 58 29.20 5.41 -9.61
N ARG A 59 28.45 4.33 -9.88
CA ARG A 59 28.93 2.97 -10.17
C ARG A 59 29.77 2.32 -9.08
N LEU A 60 29.78 2.86 -7.87
CA LEU A 60 30.42 2.21 -6.73
C LEU A 60 29.62 0.96 -6.31
N PRO A 61 30.25 0.01 -5.59
CA PRO A 61 29.55 -1.13 -5.03
C PRO A 61 28.39 -0.70 -4.13
N LEU A 62 27.29 -1.43 -4.18
CA LEU A 62 26.23 -1.30 -3.19
C LEU A 62 26.72 -1.83 -1.84
N GLY A 63 26.34 -1.15 -0.76
CA GLY A 63 26.48 -1.68 0.58
C GLY A 63 25.43 -2.76 0.86
N ASN A 64 25.65 -3.57 1.90
CA ASN A 64 24.75 -4.66 2.28
C ASN A 64 23.40 -4.17 2.81
N GLU A 65 23.28 -2.87 3.08
CA GLU A 65 22.05 -2.20 3.47
C GLU A 65 21.07 -1.95 2.32
N PHE A 66 21.49 -2.15 1.07
CA PHE A 66 20.65 -1.98 -0.12
C PHE A 66 20.22 -3.32 -0.72
N PRO A 67 19.01 -3.39 -1.31
CA PRO A 67 18.61 -4.55 -2.09
C PRO A 67 19.48 -4.68 -3.35
N ALA A 68 19.73 -5.90 -3.80
CA ALA A 68 20.53 -6.15 -5.01
C ALA A 68 19.80 -5.78 -6.31
N GLN A 69 18.47 -5.66 -6.25
CA GLN A 69 17.62 -5.47 -7.42
C GLN A 69 16.43 -4.56 -7.12
N LEU A 70 15.98 -3.87 -8.16
CA LEU A 70 14.71 -3.17 -8.24
C LEU A 70 13.69 -4.10 -8.89
N VAL A 71 12.46 -4.07 -8.40
CA VAL A 71 11.33 -4.78 -8.99
C VAL A 71 10.29 -3.74 -9.35
N LYS A 72 9.91 -3.69 -10.62
CA LYS A 72 8.86 -2.76 -11.08
C LYS A 72 7.53 -3.14 -10.44
N ALA A 73 6.75 -2.13 -10.07
CA ALA A 73 5.40 -2.34 -9.56
C ALA A 73 4.56 -3.09 -10.61
N ALA A 74 3.89 -4.17 -10.20
CA ALA A 74 3.00 -4.90 -11.07
C ALA A 74 1.75 -4.05 -11.38
N GLU A 75 1.29 -4.10 -12.62
CA GLU A 75 0.05 -3.48 -13.03
C GLU A 75 -1.11 -4.46 -12.84
N TRP A 76 -2.21 -3.98 -12.26
CA TRP A 76 -3.38 -4.78 -11.89
C TRP A 76 -4.61 -4.27 -12.64
N VAL A 77 -4.62 -4.43 -13.97
CA VAL A 77 -5.64 -3.81 -14.83
C VAL A 77 -6.83 -4.73 -15.11
N ASP A 78 -6.60 -6.04 -15.19
CA ASP A 78 -7.58 -7.00 -15.75
C ASP A 78 -8.14 -8.03 -14.77
N TRP A 79 -7.77 -7.97 -13.49
CA TRP A 79 -8.26 -8.95 -12.51
C TRP A 79 -9.55 -8.48 -11.84
N VAL A 80 -10.64 -9.11 -12.23
CA VAL A 80 -12.02 -8.84 -11.79
C VAL A 80 -12.60 -9.92 -10.87
N ASP A 81 -11.79 -10.91 -10.45
CA ASP A 81 -12.29 -12.10 -9.75
C ASP A 81 -12.64 -11.86 -8.26
N GLU A 82 -12.44 -10.65 -7.74
CA GLU A 82 -12.60 -10.33 -6.32
C GLU A 82 -13.50 -9.09 -6.12
N ASP A 83 -14.78 -9.22 -6.50
CA ASP A 83 -15.79 -8.15 -6.39
C ASP A 83 -16.17 -7.81 -4.92
N GLU A 84 -15.96 -8.76 -4.00
CA GLU A 84 -16.28 -8.64 -2.57
C GLU A 84 -15.05 -8.95 -1.70
N GLU A 85 -14.24 -7.94 -1.42
CA GLU A 85 -13.09 -8.07 -0.52
C GLU A 85 -13.23 -7.18 0.72
N ASP A 86 -12.60 -7.64 1.81
CA ASP A 86 -12.44 -6.87 3.03
C ASP A 86 -11.33 -5.82 2.84
N ILE A 87 -11.69 -4.56 3.07
CA ILE A 87 -10.77 -3.43 3.11
C ILE A 87 -10.03 -3.42 4.45
N ARG A 88 -8.71 -3.27 4.37
CA ARG A 88 -7.82 -3.02 5.50
C ARG A 88 -7.29 -1.60 5.39
N ILE A 89 -7.27 -0.89 6.51
CA ILE A 89 -6.61 0.42 6.63
C ILE A 89 -5.34 0.22 7.44
N PHE A 90 -4.24 0.80 6.99
CA PHE A 90 -2.92 0.70 7.63
C PHE A 90 -2.17 2.04 7.52
N ASP A 91 -0.97 2.11 8.09
CA ASP A 91 -0.16 3.33 8.21
C ASP A 91 -0.79 4.41 9.11
N VAL A 92 -0.61 4.23 10.41
CA VAL A 92 -1.04 5.19 11.44
C VAL A 92 0.02 6.25 11.75
N GLY A 93 1.02 6.45 10.88
CA GLY A 93 2.11 7.39 11.12
C GLY A 93 1.65 8.85 11.23
N GLU A 94 0.57 9.19 10.54
CA GLU A 94 -0.06 10.53 10.55
C GLU A 94 -1.31 10.57 11.46
N SER A 95 -1.54 9.52 12.26
CA SER A 95 -2.68 9.48 13.17
C SER A 95 -2.49 10.41 14.37
N PHE A 96 -3.59 10.95 14.87
CA PHE A 96 -3.61 11.85 16.01
C PHE A 96 -4.77 11.57 16.95
N LEU A 97 -4.61 11.91 18.22
CA LEU A 97 -5.68 11.83 19.21
C LEU A 97 -6.63 13.01 19.06
N GLN A 98 -7.88 12.81 19.45
CA GLN A 98 -8.88 13.89 19.49
C GLN A 98 -8.39 15.03 20.41
N GLY A 99 -8.41 16.27 19.89
CA GLY A 99 -7.87 17.45 20.57
C GLY A 99 -6.38 17.71 20.34
N GLU A 100 -5.68 16.79 19.67
CA GLU A 100 -4.29 16.93 19.24
C GLU A 100 -4.18 17.07 17.72
N GLU A 101 -5.18 17.71 17.11
CA GLU A 101 -5.22 17.89 15.66
C GLU A 101 -4.00 18.70 15.18
N PRO A 102 -3.33 18.25 14.09
CA PRO A 102 -2.30 19.05 13.44
C PRO A 102 -2.87 20.41 12.99
N ARG A 103 -2.14 21.49 13.28
CA ARG A 103 -2.58 22.86 12.92
C ARG A 103 -2.58 23.10 11.41
N GLU A 104 -1.80 22.31 10.68
CA GLU A 104 -1.68 22.34 9.23
C GLU A 104 -1.74 20.90 8.73
N ALA A 105 -2.38 20.68 7.57
CA ALA A 105 -2.32 19.38 6.92
C ALA A 105 -0.87 19.09 6.53
N GLY A 106 -0.35 17.90 6.89
CA GLY A 106 0.98 17.47 6.49
C GLY A 106 1.16 17.52 4.97
N PRO A 107 2.39 17.66 4.46
CA PRO A 107 2.63 17.72 3.02
C PRO A 107 2.09 16.44 2.37
N THR A 108 1.15 16.58 1.43
CA THR A 108 0.67 15.46 0.61
C THR A 108 1.86 14.83 -0.09
N ARG A 109 2.30 13.66 0.38
CA ARG A 109 3.45 12.95 -0.22
C ARG A 109 2.99 12.25 -1.48
N TYR A 110 3.05 12.96 -2.61
CA TYR A 110 3.03 12.32 -3.92
C TYR A 110 4.39 11.65 -4.12
N ILE A 111 4.44 10.32 -4.02
CA ILE A 111 5.56 9.58 -4.60
C ILE A 111 5.32 9.61 -6.11
N THR A 112 5.98 10.52 -6.82
CA THR A 112 6.04 10.46 -8.27
C THR A 112 6.86 9.22 -8.63
N GLY A 113 6.21 8.19 -9.17
CA GLY A 113 6.89 7.04 -9.74
C GLY A 113 7.84 7.52 -10.84
N ALA A 114 9.10 7.09 -10.76
CA ALA A 114 10.07 7.13 -11.84
C ALA A 114 10.25 5.71 -12.35
#